data_AF-A0A9P4NZT5-F1
#
_entry.id   AF-A0A9P4NZT5-F1
#
_cell.length_a   1.000
_cell.length_b   1.000
_cell.length_c   1.000
_cell.angle_alpha   90.00
_cell.angle_beta   90.00
_cell.angle_gamma   90.00
#
_symmetry.space_group_name_H-M   'P 1'
#
loop_
_entity.id
_entity.type
_entity.pdbx_description
1 polymer ?
#
loop_
_entity_poly.entity_id
_entity_poly.type
_entity_poly.pdbx_seq_one_letter_code
_entity_poly.pdbx_strand_id
1 'polypeptide(L)'
;MRRSSPPSPNIEMNEEDQFLLRLKDDEGLTWKEIATRFQDEMGKSFQVPALQMRLKRLRERMRVWNEVDIHALRLAHEYWMNAKFDIIASKMNDYGSNERWSSKQCARKWQELCWTPDIYSHPMLRTPTFSTSYTVSNTRP
;
A
#
# COMPACT_ATOMS: atom_id res chain seq x y z
N MET A 1 -7.80 0.35 -31.62
CA MET A 1 -8.41 0.14 -30.29
C MET A 1 -7.75 1.09 -29.29
N ARG A 2 -8.45 2.13 -28.82
CA ARG A 2 -7.94 3.04 -27.76
C ARG A 2 -8.05 2.33 -26.42
N ARG A 3 -6.92 2.13 -25.74
CA ARG A 3 -6.86 1.61 -24.37
C ARG A 3 -7.32 2.75 -23.45
N SER A 4 -8.50 2.62 -22.87
CA SER A 4 -9.04 3.55 -21.88
C SER A 4 -8.07 3.62 -20.69
N SER A 5 -7.68 4.83 -20.29
CA SER A 5 -6.99 5.05 -19.02
C SER A 5 -7.85 4.49 -17.88
N PRO A 6 -7.26 3.85 -16.85
CA PRO A 6 -8.03 3.45 -15.68
C PRO A 6 -8.72 4.68 -15.08
N PRO A 7 -9.96 4.53 -14.57
CA PRO A 7 -10.65 5.65 -13.93
C PRO A 7 -9.77 6.14 -12.77
N SER A 8 -9.42 7.42 -12.80
CA SER A 8 -8.86 8.10 -11.63
C SER A 8 -9.80 7.81 -10.46
N PRO A 9 -9.30 7.44 -9.27
CA PRO A 9 -10.16 7.29 -8.11
C PRO A 9 -10.83 8.65 -7.87
N ASN A 10 -12.13 8.73 -8.17
CA ASN A 10 -12.96 9.85 -7.77
C ASN A 10 -13.03 9.78 -6.25
N ILE A 11 -12.16 10.53 -5.59
CA ILE A 11 -12.17 10.65 -4.15
C ILE A 11 -13.33 11.58 -3.83
N GLU A 12 -14.49 11.00 -3.54
CA GLU A 12 -15.61 11.75 -3.00
C GLU A 12 -15.17 12.35 -1.66
N MET A 13 -15.02 13.67 -1.65
CA MET A 13 -14.55 14.41 -0.50
C MET A 13 -15.75 15.01 0.24
N ASN A 14 -15.92 14.60 1.49
CA ASN A 14 -17.00 15.07 2.34
C ASN A 14 -16.85 16.57 2.65
N GLU A 15 -17.94 17.26 2.99
CA GLU A 15 -17.98 18.71 3.24
C GLU A 15 -16.97 19.16 4.31
N GLU A 16 -16.81 18.37 5.38
CA GLU A 16 -15.81 18.62 6.43
C GLU A 16 -14.36 18.61 5.89
N ASP A 17 -14.07 17.72 4.94
CA ASP A 17 -12.73 17.60 4.37
C ASP A 17 -12.43 18.78 3.43
N GLN A 18 -13.44 19.22 2.66
CA GLN A 18 -13.34 20.43 1.83
C GLN A 18 -13.14 21.68 2.69
N PHE A 19 -13.88 21.79 3.80
CA PHE A 19 -13.76 22.89 4.73
C PHE A 19 -12.37 22.93 5.39
N LEU A 20 -11.87 21.77 5.84
CA LEU A 20 -10.52 21.66 6.42
C LEU A 20 -9.41 22.10 5.46
N LEU A 21 -9.51 21.74 4.17
CA LEU A 21 -8.56 22.17 3.16
C LEU A 21 -8.59 23.68 2.96
N ARG A 22 -9.79 24.26 2.79
CA ARG A 22 -9.96 25.70 2.58
C ARG A 22 -9.33 26.51 3.72
N LEU A 23 -9.65 26.17 4.97
CA LEU A 23 -9.11 26.88 6.13
C LEU A 23 -7.57 26.76 6.23
N LYS A 24 -7.01 25.62 5.83
CA LYS A 24 -5.57 25.36 5.96
C LYS A 24 -4.75 25.95 4.81
N ASP A 25 -5.19 25.74 3.57
CA ASP A 25 -4.42 25.97 2.35
C ASP A 25 -4.76 27.33 1.72
N ASP A 26 -6.04 27.75 1.75
CA ASP A 26 -6.48 29.02 1.15
C ASP A 26 -6.41 30.17 2.17
N GLU A 27 -6.92 29.96 3.40
CA GLU A 27 -6.92 30.99 4.46
C GLU A 27 -5.64 30.98 5.31
N GLY A 28 -4.85 29.90 5.26
CA GLY A 28 -3.57 29.82 5.97
C GLY A 28 -3.67 29.76 7.50
N LEU A 29 -4.84 29.44 8.07
CA LEU A 29 -5.08 29.50 9.51
C LEU A 29 -4.23 28.51 10.32
N THR A 30 -4.03 28.83 11.60
CA THR A 30 -3.40 27.93 12.58
C THR A 30 -4.37 26.83 13.01
N TRP A 31 -3.84 25.71 13.51
CA TRP A 31 -4.68 24.59 13.96
C TRP A 31 -5.67 24.93 15.07
N LYS A 32 -5.34 25.89 15.94
CA LYS A 32 -6.23 26.33 17.02
C LYS A 32 -7.41 27.12 16.45
N GLU A 33 -7.14 28.05 15.53
CA GLU A 33 -8.19 28.82 14.84
C GLU A 33 -9.08 27.91 14.00
N ILE A 34 -8.51 26.92 13.31
CA ILE A 34 -9.27 25.91 12.58
C ILE A 34 -10.22 25.15 13.51
N ALA A 35 -9.75 24.72 14.70
CA ALA A 35 -10.61 24.03 15.66
C ALA A 35 -11.77 24.92 16.13
N THR A 36 -11.54 26.21 16.36
CA THR A 36 -12.58 27.20 16.66
C THR A 36 -13.58 27.34 15.51
N ARG A 37 -13.13 27.47 14.26
CA ARG A 37 -14.00 27.57 13.08
C ARG A 37 -14.86 26.33 12.89
N PHE A 38 -14.32 25.13 13.14
CA PHE A 38 -15.11 23.89 13.14
C PHE A 38 -16.19 23.87 14.21
N GLN A 39 -15.93 24.44 15.39
CA GLN A 39 -16.93 24.56 16.43
C GLN A 39 -18.01 25.58 16.07
N ASP A 40 -17.62 26.75 15.56
CA ASP A 40 -18.54 27.86 15.29
C ASP A 40 -19.42 27.61 14.06
N GLU A 41 -18.85 27.07 12.97
CA GLU A 41 -19.57 26.91 11.69
C GLU A 41 -20.21 25.53 11.53
N MET A 42 -19.62 24.48 12.12
CA MET A 42 -20.07 23.09 11.96
C MET A 42 -20.63 22.49 13.25
N GLY A 43 -20.59 23.21 14.37
CA GLY A 43 -21.02 22.72 15.68
C GLY A 43 -20.17 21.55 16.21
N LYS A 44 -18.97 21.34 15.66
CA LYS A 44 -18.14 20.15 15.94
C LYS A 44 -16.84 20.55 16.61
N SER A 45 -16.64 20.06 17.83
CA SER A 45 -15.37 20.25 18.54
C SER A 45 -14.38 19.15 18.15
N PHE A 46 -13.24 19.55 17.60
CA PHE A 46 -12.14 18.66 17.28
C PHE A 46 -10.88 19.04 18.05
N GLN A 47 -10.15 18.03 18.50
CA GLN A 47 -8.80 18.23 19.03
C GLN A 47 -7.82 18.48 17.88
N VAL A 48 -6.85 19.37 18.08
CA VAL A 48 -5.83 19.72 17.07
C VAL A 48 -5.14 18.48 16.46
N PRO A 49 -4.70 17.47 17.23
CA PRO A 49 -4.09 16.27 16.67
C PRO A 49 -5.03 15.49 15.72
N ALA A 50 -6.33 15.50 16.01
CA ALA A 50 -7.32 14.82 15.16
C ALA A 50 -7.43 15.53 13.80
N LEU A 51 -7.47 16.87 13.78
CA LEU A 51 -7.48 17.67 12.54
C LEU A 51 -6.19 17.48 11.73
N GLN A 52 -5.04 17.44 12.40
CA GLN A 52 -3.75 17.18 11.76
C GLN A 52 -3.71 15.82 11.09
N MET A 53 -4.13 14.77 11.81
CA MET A 53 -4.19 13.40 11.26
C MET A 53 -5.19 13.30 10.11
N ARG A 54 -6.33 13.99 10.23
CA ARG A 54 -7.36 14.03 9.20
C ARG A 54 -6.82 14.67 7.91
N LEU A 55 -6.20 15.85 8.00
CA LEU A 55 -5.59 16.50 6.84
C LEU A 55 -4.48 15.64 6.22
N LYS A 56 -3.63 15.03 7.05
CA LYS A 56 -2.56 14.13 6.58
C LYS A 56 -3.12 12.99 5.73
N ARG A 57 -4.14 12.28 6.24
CA ARG A 57 -4.79 11.17 5.53
C ARG A 57 -5.55 11.64 4.29
N LEU A 58 -6.17 12.81 4.37
CA LEU A 58 -6.86 13.41 3.23
C LEU A 58 -5.89 13.69 2.08
N ARG A 59 -4.74 14.30 2.35
CA ARG A 59 -3.70 14.55 1.35
C ARG A 59 -3.17 13.27 0.72
N GLU A 60 -2.97 12.23 1.52
CA GLU A 60 -2.54 10.93 0.99
C GLU A 60 -3.60 10.33 0.05
N ARG A 61 -4.89 10.39 0.42
CA ARG A 61 -5.97 9.94 -0.47
C ARG A 61 -5.98 10.74 -1.77
N MET A 62 -5.82 12.06 -1.70
CA MET A 62 -5.82 12.99 -2.84
C MET A 62 -4.56 12.90 -3.73
N ARG A 63 -3.60 12.05 -3.40
CA ARG A 63 -2.38 11.93 -4.19
C ARG A 63 -2.69 11.40 -5.59
N VAL A 64 -2.41 12.21 -6.60
CA VAL A 64 -2.56 11.85 -8.01
C VAL A 64 -1.20 11.51 -8.58
N TRP A 65 -1.10 10.38 -9.28
CA TRP A 65 0.07 10.05 -10.09
C TRP A 65 0.10 10.96 -11.31
N ASN A 66 1.14 11.78 -11.43
CA ASN A 66 1.31 12.60 -12.63
C ASN A 66 1.94 11.77 -13.77
N GLU A 67 1.97 12.33 -14.97
CA GLU A 67 2.51 11.62 -16.15
C GLU A 67 3.99 11.25 -16.00
N VAL A 68 4.77 12.10 -15.33
CA VAL A 68 6.20 11.87 -15.06
C VAL A 68 6.36 10.67 -14.11
N ASP A 69 5.56 10.59 -13.05
CA ASP A 69 5.57 9.48 -12.10
C ASP A 69 5.21 8.16 -12.80
N ILE A 70 4.18 8.19 -13.64
CA ILE A 70 3.73 7.02 -14.41
C ILE A 70 4.81 6.58 -15.40
N HIS A 71 5.44 7.52 -16.10
CA HIS A 71 6.51 7.24 -17.04
C HIS A 71 7.73 6.64 -16.34
N ALA A 72 8.17 7.24 -15.24
CA ALA A 72 9.27 6.73 -14.42
C ALA A 72 8.96 5.32 -13.89
N LEU A 73 7.73 5.07 -13.43
CA LEU A 73 7.30 3.74 -12.99
C LEU A 73 7.39 2.70 -14.11
N ARG A 74 6.99 3.05 -15.33
CA ARG A 74 7.08 2.15 -16.49
C ARG A 74 8.53 1.79 -16.81
N LEU A 75 9.41 2.80 -16.87
CA LEU A 75 10.84 2.58 -17.14
C LEU A 75 11.50 1.72 -16.05
N ALA A 76 11.19 1.99 -14.78
CA ALA A 76 11.71 1.20 -13.66
C ALA A 76 11.25 -0.26 -13.73
N HIS A 77 9.98 -0.49 -14.06
CA HIS A 77 9.44 -1.82 -14.22
C HIS A 77 10.06 -2.56 -15.42
N GLU A 78 10.22 -1.89 -16.57
CA GLU A 78 10.88 -2.45 -17.75
C GLU A 78 12.34 -2.84 -17.46
N TYR A 79 13.09 -1.96 -16.78
CA TYR A 79 14.44 -2.28 -16.32
C TYR A 79 14.44 -3.53 -15.42
N TRP A 80 13.56 -3.59 -14.42
CA TRP A 80 13.48 -4.74 -13.54
C TRP A 80 13.15 -6.03 -14.30
N MET A 81 12.22 -6.02 -15.25
CA MET A 81 11.89 -7.22 -16.03
C MET A 81 13.11 -7.81 -16.74
N ASN A 82 13.97 -6.94 -17.26
CA ASN A 82 15.17 -7.34 -18.00
C ASN A 82 16.36 -7.67 -17.08
N ALA A 83 16.48 -7.00 -15.94
CA ALA A 83 17.63 -7.11 -15.04
C ALA A 83 17.38 -7.92 -13.77
N LYS A 84 16.15 -8.44 -13.53
CA LYS A 84 15.78 -9.09 -12.26
C LYS A 84 16.74 -10.19 -11.83
N PHE A 85 17.26 -10.99 -12.79
CA PHE A 85 18.18 -12.07 -12.45
C PHE A 85 19.62 -11.60 -12.26
N ASP A 86 20.02 -10.47 -12.86
CA ASP A 86 21.28 -9.81 -12.52
C ASP A 86 21.24 -9.25 -11.10
N ILE A 87 20.10 -8.65 -10.71
CA ILE A 87 19.86 -8.17 -9.35
C ILE A 87 19.89 -9.34 -8.36
N ILE A 88 19.20 -10.45 -8.67
CA ILE A 88 19.20 -11.66 -7.83
C ILE A 88 20.61 -12.23 -7.71
N ALA A 89 21.33 -12.43 -8.82
CA ALA A 89 22.69 -12.95 -8.83
C ALA A 89 23.64 -12.11 -7.95
N SER A 90 23.55 -10.77 -8.07
CA SER A 90 24.33 -9.86 -7.23
C SER A 90 24.00 -9.97 -5.74
N LYS A 91 22.81 -10.46 -5.38
CA LYS A 91 22.34 -10.57 -4.00
C LYS A 91 22.51 -11.96 -3.38
N MET A 92 22.82 -12.99 -4.17
CA MET A 92 22.95 -14.37 -3.67
C MET A 92 23.93 -14.50 -2.51
N ASN A 93 25.04 -13.75 -2.51
CA ASN A 93 26.04 -13.80 -1.44
C ASN A 93 25.53 -13.19 -0.14
N ASP A 94 24.73 -12.12 -0.21
CA ASP A 94 24.11 -11.48 0.96
C ASP A 94 23.16 -12.46 1.69
N TYR A 95 22.66 -13.48 0.98
CA TYR A 95 21.79 -14.53 1.51
C TYR A 95 22.54 -15.85 1.81
N GLY A 96 23.87 -15.81 1.93
CA GLY A 96 24.68 -16.94 2.38
C GLY A 96 25.14 -17.87 1.28
N SER A 97 25.01 -17.50 0.00
CA SER A 97 25.71 -18.22 -1.06
C SER A 97 27.20 -17.94 -1.00
N ASN A 98 28.01 -18.99 -0.93
CA ASN A 98 29.47 -18.87 -1.00
C ASN A 98 29.98 -18.86 -2.46
N GLU A 99 29.11 -19.14 -3.43
CA GLU A 99 29.44 -19.26 -4.85
C GLU A 99 28.87 -18.09 -5.65
N ARG A 100 29.63 -17.61 -6.64
CA ARG A 100 29.17 -16.56 -7.55
C ARG A 100 28.30 -17.16 -8.65
N TRP A 101 26.99 -17.08 -8.49
CA TRP A 101 26.02 -17.49 -9.50
C TRP A 101 25.83 -16.41 -10.56
N SER A 102 25.84 -16.81 -11.83
CA SER A 102 25.43 -15.92 -12.92
C SER A 102 23.91 -15.78 -12.99
N SER A 103 23.45 -14.67 -13.56
CA SER A 103 22.03 -14.36 -13.78
C SER A 103 21.30 -15.47 -14.54
N LYS A 104 21.96 -16.10 -15.53
CA LYS A 104 21.41 -17.23 -16.30
C LYS A 104 21.21 -18.48 -15.44
N GLN A 105 22.12 -18.76 -14.51
CA GLN A 105 22.01 -19.90 -13.59
C GLN A 105 20.89 -19.67 -12.57
N CYS A 106 20.83 -18.46 -11.99
CA CYS A 106 19.72 -18.07 -11.11
C CYS A 106 18.37 -18.18 -11.83
N ALA A 107 18.28 -17.70 -13.08
CA ALA A 107 17.05 -17.77 -13.88
C ALA A 107 16.59 -19.21 -14.12
N ARG A 108 17.51 -20.09 -14.56
CA ARG A 108 17.21 -21.51 -14.78
C ARG A 108 16.75 -22.17 -13.49
N LYS A 109 17.46 -21.95 -12.38
CA LYS A 109 17.11 -22.56 -11.11
C LYS A 109 15.76 -22.07 -10.60
N TRP A 110 15.47 -20.78 -10.74
CA TRP A 110 14.17 -20.22 -10.38
C TRP A 110 13.04 -20.81 -11.21
N GLN A 111 13.25 -21.00 -12.52
CA GLN A 111 12.26 -21.64 -13.40
C GLN A 111 11.99 -23.09 -12.98
N GLU A 112 13.02 -23.86 -12.60
CA GLU A 112 12.84 -25.20 -12.04
C GLU A 112 11.95 -25.15 -10.78
N LEU A 113 12.25 -24.25 -9.84
CA LEU A 113 11.48 -24.10 -8.60
C LEU A 113 10.02 -23.65 -8.83
N CYS A 114 9.77 -22.80 -9.83
CA CYS A 114 8.42 -22.37 -10.19
C CYS A 114 7.63 -23.45 -10.94
N TRP A 115 8.32 -24.32 -11.70
CA TRP A 115 7.68 -25.40 -12.45
C TRP A 115 7.47 -26.66 -11.60
N THR A 116 8.24 -26.86 -10.53
CA THR A 116 7.96 -27.96 -9.59
C THR A 116 6.58 -27.71 -8.96
N PRO A 117 5.58 -28.57 -9.21
CA PRO A 117 4.37 -28.57 -8.40
C PRO A 117 4.80 -28.78 -6.96
N ASP A 118 4.03 -28.19 -6.05
CA ASP A 118 4.29 -28.06 -4.63
C ASP A 118 4.41 -29.44 -3.91
N ILE A 119 5.47 -30.20 -4.17
CA ILE A 119 5.74 -31.49 -3.51
C ILE A 119 6.65 -31.28 -2.28
N TYR A 120 7.28 -30.11 -2.18
CA TYR A 120 8.15 -29.73 -1.06
C TYR A 120 7.84 -28.32 -0.52
N SER A 121 6.55 -27.99 -0.33
CA SER A 121 6.18 -26.91 0.57
C SER A 121 6.68 -27.28 1.97
N HIS A 122 7.83 -26.72 2.35
CA HIS A 122 8.32 -26.80 3.72
C HIS A 122 7.24 -26.22 4.67
N PRO A 123 6.73 -27.00 5.65
CA PRO A 123 5.64 -26.58 6.52
C PRO A 123 6.17 -25.79 7.72
N MET A 124 6.88 -24.68 7.49
CA MET A 124 7.47 -23.90 8.60
C MET A 124 6.94 -22.46 8.73
N LEU A 125 5.81 -22.13 8.09
CA LEU A 125 5.08 -20.87 8.34
C LEU A 125 3.54 -21.04 8.27
N ARG A 126 2.99 -22.17 8.73
CA ARG A 126 1.57 -22.18 9.16
C ARG A 126 1.54 -21.80 10.63
N THR A 127 1.21 -20.54 10.88
CA THR A 127 0.82 -20.03 12.22
C THR A 127 -0.26 -20.92 12.85
N PRO A 128 -0.27 -21.10 14.18
CA PRO A 128 -1.28 -21.93 14.83
C PRO A 128 -2.66 -21.30 14.65
N THR A 129 -3.52 -21.96 13.88
CA THR A 129 -4.95 -21.64 13.88
C THR A 129 -5.53 -22.10 15.20
N PHE A 130 -5.80 -21.15 16.10
CA PHE A 130 -6.56 -21.40 17.32
C PHE A 130 -7.94 -21.94 16.90
N SER A 131 -8.13 -23.25 17.06
CA SER A 131 -9.40 -23.90 16.78
C SER A 131 -10.33 -23.61 17.95
N THR A 132 -11.16 -22.57 17.81
CA THR A 132 -12.30 -22.38 18.71
C THR A 132 -13.41 -23.27 18.21
N SER A 133 -13.51 -24.49 18.75
CA SER A 133 -14.68 -25.34 18.57
C SER A 133 -15.87 -24.71 19.30
N TYR A 134 -16.83 -24.19 18.54
CA TYR A 134 -18.14 -23.76 19.05
C TYR A 134 -18.95 -25.02 19.39
N THR A 135 -19.18 -25.26 20.67
CA THR A 135 -20.17 -26.24 21.14
C THR A 135 -21.57 -25.66 20.96
N VAL A 136 -22.34 -26.20 20.03
CA VAL A 136 -23.77 -25.92 19.92
C VAL A 136 -24.49 -26.68 21.03
N SER A 137 -24.96 -25.95 22.05
CA SER A 137 -25.82 -26.48 23.10
C SER A 137 -27.22 -26.73 22.53
N ASN A 138 -27.61 -27.99 22.48
CA ASN A 138 -28.93 -28.44 22.06
C ASN A 138 -29.92 -28.25 23.24
N THR A 139 -30.94 -27.41 23.07
CA THR A 139 -32.07 -27.31 24.02
C THR A 139 -33.39 -27.51 23.29
N ARG A 140 -34.10 -28.58 23.65
CA ARG A 140 -35.56 -28.72 23.49
C ARG A 140 -36.05 -29.94 24.28
N PRO A 141 -37.36 -30.02 24.62
CA PRO A 141 -38.36 -28.99 24.87
C PRO A 141 -38.59 -28.71 26.36
#